data_AF-A0A9X8CFW6-F1
#
_entry.id   AF-A0A9X8CFW6-F1
#
_cell.length_a   1.000
_cell.length_b   1.000
_cell.length_c   1.000
_cell.angle_alpha   90.00
_cell.angle_beta   90.00
_cell.angle_gamma   90.00
#
_symmetry.space_group_name_H-M   'P 1'
#
loop_
_entity.id
_entity.type
_entity.pdbx_description
1 polymer ?
#
loop_
_entity_poly.entity_id
_entity_poly.type
_entity_poly.pdbx_seq_one_letter_code
_entity_poly.pdbx_strand_id
1 'polypeptide(L)'
;MKIKKISHFLMAVMVLPYFSGLSVLAEKKPINDAYDKQEEVVKETKWYKEKKITLKAKKSQEFVEPTPIDYEILIDGSGSMRDTGSLETTKAVLKDFINTRNKKTDRVGLSVFRGPGYDTVNNTMLYEVITDTISDYDNNFDELNQKIDGLKSGGLTPLLDGLNHSLNKMNATSRKDARKVLIVFSDGHPNIGPKRDYVITKNALRGAEQYINPQVNYPGNKAIELRKEIDEFYEKGDIESDLYLQKEKELNELDNKFPLGYKNVNFDNPSDRVNKDFEGRRYENHIQEFYDLTDMITKKATDIKKQGYEVYTIYLDNSKSDSYSKIINKNGEVESLFKNMAQDSNHYFSASNVNLLSQSFKELDNTIKKYTYEIHDDIEQGYTLMPETIKSDKDNVLVNYDDKQIQWTSSGVDYEELTVSYHIYKEISEGNVVVKHVDESGKELVEPETKNDEVGKKYETESKE
;
A
#
# COMPACT_ATOMS: atom_id res chain seq x y z
N MET A 1 52.39 88.45 18.42
CA MET A 1 51.37 88.00 19.39
C MET A 1 50.84 86.64 18.94
N LYS A 2 50.95 85.62 19.82
CA LYS A 2 50.30 84.28 19.94
C LYS A 2 49.48 83.73 18.74
N ILE A 3 49.82 82.61 18.08
CA ILE A 3 49.65 81.15 18.41
C ILE A 3 48.42 80.46 17.72
N LYS A 4 48.72 79.32 17.05
CA LYS A 4 47.98 78.03 16.78
C LYS A 4 46.91 77.84 15.66
N LYS A 5 47.23 76.83 14.81
CA LYS A 5 46.52 75.58 14.37
C LYS A 5 45.02 75.67 13.97
N ILE A 6 44.60 75.04 12.86
CA ILE A 6 44.08 73.64 12.75
C ILE A 6 44.02 73.29 11.23
N SER A 7 44.77 72.31 10.71
CA SER A 7 44.48 70.87 10.53
C SER A 7 43.26 70.51 9.65
N HIS A 8 43.54 69.77 8.57
CA HIS A 8 42.62 69.13 7.61
C HIS A 8 41.72 68.06 8.25
N PHE A 9 40.53 67.85 7.67
CA PHE A 9 39.94 66.51 7.56
C PHE A 9 39.17 66.37 6.24
N LEU A 10 39.68 65.49 5.38
CA LEU A 10 39.07 65.07 4.11
C LEU A 10 37.98 64.04 4.46
N MET A 11 36.73 64.29 4.10
CA MET A 11 35.63 63.35 4.31
C MET A 11 35.67 62.29 3.20
N ALA A 12 36.12 61.07 3.53
CA ALA A 12 36.01 59.91 2.66
C ALA A 12 34.54 59.47 2.58
N VAL A 13 33.93 59.59 1.40
CA VAL A 13 32.63 59.02 1.08
C VAL A 13 32.85 57.52 0.82
N MET A 14 32.41 56.69 1.76
CA MET A 14 32.40 55.24 1.62
C MET A 14 31.23 54.86 0.71
N VAL A 15 31.51 54.52 -0.55
CA VAL A 15 30.54 53.93 -1.47
C VAL A 15 30.39 52.46 -1.11
N LEU A 16 29.28 52.10 -0.46
CA LEU A 16 28.86 50.71 -0.28
C LEU A 16 28.30 50.19 -1.62
N PRO A 17 28.77 49.03 -2.13
CA PRO A 17 28.12 48.39 -3.25
C PRO A 17 26.76 47.84 -2.80
N TYR A 18 25.70 48.28 -3.48
CA TYR A 18 24.39 47.66 -3.42
C TYR A 18 24.49 46.21 -3.89
N PHE A 19 24.50 45.26 -2.94
CA PHE A 19 24.13 43.89 -3.24
C PHE A 19 22.62 43.86 -3.46
N SER A 20 22.19 43.81 -4.71
CA SER A 20 20.85 43.35 -5.07
C SER A 20 20.77 41.86 -4.75
N GLY A 21 20.41 41.55 -3.50
CA GLY A 21 20.02 40.21 -3.12
C GLY A 21 18.74 39.86 -3.84
N LEU A 22 18.84 39.11 -4.95
CA LEU A 22 17.76 38.20 -5.31
C LEU A 22 17.64 37.23 -4.14
N SER A 23 16.63 37.44 -3.30
CA SER A 23 16.13 36.37 -2.44
C SER A 23 15.60 35.29 -3.37
N VAL A 24 16.43 34.32 -3.71
CA VAL A 24 15.93 32.99 -4.01
C VAL A 24 15.17 32.60 -2.75
N LEU A 25 13.84 32.64 -2.84
CA LEU A 25 12.99 31.88 -1.93
C LEU A 25 13.44 30.43 -2.11
N ALA A 26 14.37 29.99 -1.26
CA ALA A 26 14.54 28.58 -1.01
C ALA A 26 13.17 28.12 -0.55
N GLU A 27 12.48 27.35 -1.40
CA GLU A 27 11.35 26.55 -0.96
C GLU A 27 11.86 25.78 0.25
N LYS A 28 11.36 26.14 1.44
CA LYS A 28 11.55 25.31 2.62
C LYS A 28 10.88 23.98 2.29
N LYS A 29 11.68 23.00 1.86
CA LYS A 29 11.24 21.61 1.81
C LYS A 29 10.65 21.27 3.19
N PRO A 30 9.48 20.61 3.25
CA PRO A 30 8.93 20.17 4.52
C PRO A 30 9.99 19.37 5.28
N ILE A 31 10.12 19.64 6.58
CA ILE A 31 11.23 19.21 7.45
C ILE A 31 11.34 17.66 7.58
N ASN A 32 10.37 16.91 7.08
CA ASN A 32 10.44 15.45 7.01
C ASN A 32 11.61 14.94 6.14
N ASP A 33 12.08 15.71 5.14
CA ASP A 33 13.20 15.35 4.26
C ASP A 33 14.59 15.80 4.77
N ALA A 34 14.72 16.26 6.02
CA ALA A 34 16.00 16.75 6.53
C ALA A 34 16.93 15.58 6.94
N TYR A 35 17.77 15.12 6.02
CA TYR A 35 18.78 14.09 6.25
C TYR A 35 20.18 14.54 5.80
N ASP A 36 21.20 14.03 6.48
CA ASP A 36 22.59 14.17 6.06
C ASP A 36 22.87 13.13 4.96
N LYS A 37 23.22 13.59 3.75
CA LYS A 37 23.61 12.72 2.62
C LYS A 37 25.12 12.60 2.53
N GLN A 38 25.62 11.36 2.50
CA GLN A 38 27.02 11.03 2.29
C GLN A 38 27.18 10.12 1.07
N GLU A 39 28.18 10.42 0.25
CA GLU A 39 28.53 9.64 -0.94
C GLU A 39 29.93 9.05 -0.78
N GLU A 40 30.07 7.77 -1.08
CA GLU A 40 31.33 7.04 -1.08
C GLU A 40 31.52 6.35 -2.43
N VAL A 41 32.67 6.54 -3.09
CA VAL A 41 33.00 5.79 -4.30
C VAL A 41 33.42 4.38 -3.91
N VAL A 42 32.59 3.39 -4.25
CA VAL A 42 32.83 1.98 -3.94
C VAL A 42 33.79 1.37 -4.95
N LYS A 43 33.61 1.71 -6.23
CA LYS A 43 34.42 1.20 -7.33
C LYS A 43 34.48 2.23 -8.43
N GLU A 44 35.68 2.51 -8.92
CA GLU A 44 35.90 3.38 -10.06
C GLU A 44 36.93 2.75 -10.99
N THR A 45 36.52 2.57 -12.23
CA THR A 45 37.34 2.06 -13.33
C THR A 45 37.10 2.94 -14.55
N LYS A 46 37.84 2.70 -15.62
CA LYS A 46 37.66 3.40 -16.90
C LYS A 46 36.23 3.28 -17.47
N TRP A 47 35.53 2.18 -17.19
CA TRP A 47 34.26 1.81 -17.83
C TRP A 47 33.08 1.79 -16.86
N TYR A 48 33.32 2.04 -15.58
CA TYR A 48 32.34 1.77 -14.54
C TYR A 48 32.64 2.59 -13.31
N LYS A 49 31.61 3.25 -12.78
CA LYS A 49 31.64 3.95 -11.51
C LYS A 49 30.47 3.54 -10.65
N GLU A 50 30.73 3.16 -9.42
CA GLU A 50 29.75 2.82 -8.41
C GLU A 50 29.94 3.69 -7.18
N LYS A 51 28.83 4.22 -6.69
CA LYS A 51 28.76 5.00 -5.47
C LYS A 51 27.82 4.32 -4.48
N LYS A 52 28.19 4.35 -3.21
CA LYS A 52 27.29 4.10 -2.09
C LYS A 52 26.79 5.44 -1.58
N ILE A 53 25.48 5.56 -1.46
CA ILE A 53 24.78 6.69 -0.88
C ILE A 53 24.31 6.27 0.51
N THR A 54 24.57 7.10 1.53
CA THR A 54 24.10 6.90 2.91
C THR A 54 23.35 8.14 3.35
N LEU A 55 22.12 7.97 3.79
CA LEU A 55 21.24 9.05 4.24
C LEU A 55 20.95 8.86 5.73
N LYS A 56 21.16 9.91 6.52
CA LYS A 56 21.01 9.86 7.98
C LYS A 56 20.01 10.93 8.43
N ALA A 57 18.82 10.50 8.80
CA ALA A 57 17.79 11.38 9.33
C ALA A 57 17.80 11.31 10.86
N LYS A 58 17.82 12.46 11.52
CA LYS A 58 17.73 12.56 12.98
C LYS A 58 16.39 13.12 13.39
N LYS A 59 15.88 12.64 14.51
CA LYS A 59 14.71 13.21 15.17
C LYS A 59 14.95 14.69 15.44
N SER A 60 14.17 15.54 14.78
CA SER A 60 14.24 16.98 15.01
C SER A 60 13.68 17.32 16.40
N GLN A 61 14.42 18.12 17.17
CA GLN A 61 13.95 18.73 18.42
C GLN A 61 13.22 20.07 18.19
N GLU A 62 13.28 20.62 16.97
CA GLU A 62 12.60 21.88 16.65
C GLU A 62 11.09 21.65 16.59
N PHE A 63 10.33 22.60 17.14
CA PHE A 63 8.87 22.57 17.10
C PHE A 63 8.40 22.67 15.64
N VAL A 64 8.04 21.53 15.06
CA VAL A 64 7.29 21.46 13.81
C VAL A 64 5.82 21.51 14.18
N GLU A 65 5.04 22.39 13.54
CA GLU A 65 3.58 22.33 13.63
C GLU A 65 3.13 20.89 13.35
N PRO A 66 2.25 20.30 14.18
CA PRO A 66 1.89 18.89 14.04
C PRO A 66 1.36 18.66 12.63
N THR A 67 2.00 17.74 11.90
CA THR A 67 1.55 17.31 10.57
C THR A 67 0.08 16.97 10.67
N PRO A 68 -0.81 17.66 9.94
CA PRO A 68 -2.23 17.36 9.99
C PRO A 68 -2.47 15.88 9.68
N ILE A 69 -3.40 15.24 10.39
CA ILE A 69 -3.69 13.82 10.16
C ILE A 69 -5.12 13.65 9.67
N ASP A 70 -5.28 12.87 8.60
CA ASP A 70 -6.57 12.38 8.13
C ASP A 70 -6.71 10.91 8.54
N TYR A 71 -7.61 10.65 9.49
CA TYR A 71 -7.92 9.31 9.99
C TYR A 71 -9.14 8.74 9.29
N GLU A 72 -8.98 7.71 8.46
CA GLU A 72 -10.11 6.88 8.04
C GLU A 72 -10.21 5.69 8.99
N ILE A 73 -11.33 5.56 9.67
CA ILE A 73 -11.62 4.40 10.50
C ILE A 73 -12.59 3.50 9.75
N LEU A 74 -12.18 2.27 9.45
CA LEU A 74 -12.99 1.25 8.79
C LEU A 74 -13.39 0.19 9.83
N ILE A 75 -14.69 0.15 10.16
CA ILE A 75 -15.24 -0.69 11.23
C ILE A 75 -16.07 -1.84 10.66
N ASP A 76 -15.84 -3.02 11.20
CA ASP A 76 -16.71 -4.17 11.01
C ASP A 76 -18.07 -3.98 11.71
N GLY A 77 -19.13 -4.06 10.93
CA GLY A 77 -20.52 -4.04 11.38
C GLY A 77 -21.23 -5.39 11.22
N SER A 78 -20.51 -6.50 11.15
CA SER A 78 -21.07 -7.85 10.97
C SER A 78 -21.86 -8.33 12.19
N GLY A 79 -22.53 -9.48 12.05
CA GLY A 79 -23.35 -10.08 13.11
C GLY A 79 -22.57 -10.49 14.36
N SER A 80 -21.33 -10.97 14.23
CA SER A 80 -20.47 -11.36 15.35
C SER A 80 -20.23 -10.21 16.33
N MET A 81 -20.13 -8.99 15.81
CA MET A 81 -20.00 -7.77 16.60
C MET A 81 -21.19 -7.53 17.55
N ARG A 82 -22.39 -7.93 17.13
CA ARG A 82 -23.59 -7.91 17.97
C ARG A 82 -23.57 -9.05 18.96
N ASP A 83 -23.34 -10.25 18.46
CA ASP A 83 -23.65 -11.50 19.17
C ASP A 83 -22.70 -11.72 20.34
N THR A 84 -21.55 -11.03 20.33
CA THR A 84 -20.54 -11.09 21.39
C THR A 84 -20.52 -9.84 22.28
N GLY A 85 -21.44 -8.90 22.03
CA GLY A 85 -21.56 -7.65 22.78
C GLY A 85 -20.42 -6.66 22.53
N SER A 86 -19.62 -6.87 21.49
CA SER A 86 -18.44 -6.05 21.22
C SER A 86 -18.79 -4.68 20.61
N LEU A 87 -19.94 -4.53 19.94
CA LEU A 87 -20.31 -3.28 19.27
C LEU A 87 -20.39 -2.08 20.23
N GLU A 88 -21.03 -2.21 21.39
CA GLU A 88 -21.20 -1.06 22.30
C GLU A 88 -19.86 -0.65 22.94
N THR A 89 -19.01 -1.61 23.31
CA THR A 89 -17.65 -1.32 23.76
C THR A 89 -16.82 -0.69 22.64
N THR A 90 -16.96 -1.17 21.40
CA THR A 90 -16.30 -0.61 20.22
C THR A 90 -16.73 0.85 20.01
N LYS A 91 -18.02 1.16 20.06
CA LYS A 91 -18.54 2.53 19.99
C LYS A 91 -17.91 3.41 21.06
N ALA A 92 -17.87 2.95 22.32
CA ALA A 92 -17.30 3.72 23.42
C ALA A 92 -15.81 4.02 23.20
N VAL A 93 -15.02 3.01 22.87
CA VAL A 93 -13.57 3.14 22.65
C VAL A 93 -13.26 3.99 21.41
N LEU A 94 -14.06 3.91 20.35
CA LEU A 94 -13.93 4.77 19.17
C LEU A 94 -14.16 6.24 19.53
N LYS A 95 -15.21 6.54 20.31
CA LYS A 95 -15.47 7.90 20.78
C LYS A 95 -14.32 8.43 21.62
N ASP A 96 -13.75 7.61 22.51
CA ASP A 96 -12.56 7.99 23.29
C ASP A 96 -11.36 8.31 22.39
N PHE A 97 -11.08 7.48 21.39
CA PHE A 97 -10.01 7.71 20.42
C PHE A 97 -10.22 9.01 19.61
N ILE A 98 -11.44 9.24 19.12
CA ILE A 98 -11.81 10.41 18.31
C ILE A 98 -11.70 11.69 19.14
N ASN A 99 -12.19 11.68 20.38
CA ASN A 99 -12.21 12.85 21.25
C ASN A 99 -10.82 13.31 21.70
N THR A 100 -9.79 12.46 21.53
CA THR A 100 -8.39 12.83 21.79
C THR A 100 -7.65 13.38 20.57
N ARG A 101 -8.28 13.43 19.38
CA ARG A 101 -7.70 14.04 18.19
C ARG A 101 -7.60 15.57 18.34
N ASN A 102 -6.65 16.18 17.63
CA ASN A 102 -6.50 17.63 17.62
C ASN A 102 -7.53 18.28 16.69
N LYS A 103 -8.59 18.88 17.26
CA LYS A 103 -9.67 19.56 16.50
C LYS A 103 -9.18 20.64 15.51
N LYS A 104 -7.97 21.21 15.70
CA LYS A 104 -7.44 22.25 14.80
C LYS A 104 -6.81 21.69 13.52
N THR A 105 -6.22 20.50 13.59
CA THR A 105 -5.39 19.95 12.52
C THR A 105 -5.94 18.64 11.97
N ASP A 106 -6.57 17.83 12.80
CA ASP A 106 -6.95 16.47 12.46
C ASP A 106 -8.36 16.40 11.93
N ARG A 107 -8.60 15.49 10.98
CA ARG A 107 -9.93 15.14 10.49
C ARG A 107 -10.15 13.65 10.65
N VAL A 108 -11.36 13.26 11.00
CA VAL A 108 -11.73 11.86 11.13
C VAL A 108 -12.88 11.55 10.18
N GLY A 109 -12.66 10.58 9.31
CA GLY A 109 -13.68 9.87 8.54
C GLY A 109 -13.99 8.53 9.20
N LEU A 110 -15.24 8.09 9.09
CA LEU A 110 -15.68 6.78 9.56
C LEU A 110 -16.46 6.09 8.46
N SER A 111 -16.07 4.87 8.15
CA SER A 111 -16.79 3.96 7.27
C SER A 111 -17.06 2.64 7.97
N VAL A 112 -18.16 2.00 7.58
CA VAL A 112 -18.57 0.70 8.11
C VAL A 112 -18.73 -0.28 6.96
N PHE A 113 -18.39 -1.55 7.19
CA PHE A 113 -18.68 -2.63 6.26
C PHE A 113 -19.46 -3.73 6.97
N ARG A 114 -20.52 -4.22 6.32
CA ARG A 114 -21.29 -5.38 6.77
C ARG A 114 -21.95 -6.09 5.59
N GLY A 115 -21.96 -7.40 5.65
CA GLY A 115 -22.35 -8.27 4.55
C GLY A 115 -23.85 -8.47 4.48
N PRO A 116 -24.33 -9.26 3.50
CA PRO A 116 -25.75 -9.47 3.32
C PRO A 116 -26.42 -10.00 4.59
N GLY A 117 -27.54 -9.40 4.94
CA GLY A 117 -28.43 -9.88 5.98
C GLY A 117 -29.41 -10.89 5.38
N TYR A 118 -29.60 -12.03 6.03
CA TYR A 118 -30.51 -13.06 5.54
C TYR A 118 -31.42 -13.55 6.66
N ASP A 119 -32.72 -13.59 6.36
CA ASP A 119 -33.72 -14.22 7.21
C ASP A 119 -33.82 -15.70 6.83
N THR A 120 -33.23 -16.56 7.66
CA THR A 120 -33.21 -18.01 7.44
C THR A 120 -34.56 -18.67 7.68
N VAL A 121 -35.48 -18.02 8.40
CA VAL A 121 -36.83 -18.54 8.64
C VAL A 121 -37.70 -18.32 7.41
N ASN A 122 -37.64 -17.12 6.85
CA ASN A 122 -38.45 -16.72 5.69
C ASN A 122 -37.73 -16.90 4.35
N ASN A 123 -36.49 -17.40 4.34
CA ASN A 123 -35.65 -17.56 3.16
C ASN A 123 -35.59 -16.31 2.28
N THR A 124 -35.32 -15.15 2.89
CA THR A 124 -35.35 -13.86 2.20
C THR A 124 -34.13 -13.03 2.56
N MET A 125 -33.49 -12.44 1.55
CA MET A 125 -32.42 -11.46 1.75
C MET A 125 -33.02 -10.15 2.29
N LEU A 126 -32.50 -9.69 3.44
CA LEU A 126 -32.95 -8.46 4.11
C LEU A 126 -32.25 -7.22 3.54
N TYR A 127 -30.96 -7.36 3.25
CA TYR A 127 -30.11 -6.34 2.63
C TYR A 127 -28.87 -7.02 2.02
N GLU A 128 -28.28 -6.38 1.00
CA GLU A 128 -27.03 -6.84 0.35
C GLU A 128 -25.78 -6.44 1.18
N VAL A 129 -24.62 -6.31 0.53
CA VAL A 129 -23.43 -5.72 1.16
C VAL A 129 -23.67 -4.23 1.39
N ILE A 130 -23.34 -3.79 2.59
CA ILE A 130 -23.37 -2.39 3.01
C ILE A 130 -21.94 -1.97 3.29
N THR A 131 -21.43 -1.07 2.45
CA THR A 131 -20.20 -0.30 2.69
C THR A 131 -20.58 1.17 2.69
N ASP A 132 -20.72 1.73 3.88
CA ASP A 132 -21.26 3.08 4.06
C ASP A 132 -20.21 4.01 4.64
N THR A 133 -20.17 5.24 4.12
CA THR A 133 -19.50 6.35 4.80
C THR A 133 -20.46 6.93 5.82
N ILE A 134 -20.18 6.66 7.09
CA ILE A 134 -20.93 7.20 8.22
C ILE A 134 -20.61 8.68 8.39
N SER A 135 -19.34 9.05 8.20
CA SER A 135 -18.90 10.44 8.14
C SER A 135 -17.74 10.61 7.19
N ASP A 136 -17.78 11.66 6.37
CA ASP A 136 -16.61 12.16 5.67
C ASP A 136 -15.61 12.78 6.66
N TYR A 137 -14.41 13.08 6.14
CA TYR A 137 -13.33 13.71 6.91
C TYR A 137 -13.74 15.10 7.41
N ASP A 138 -13.97 15.19 8.72
CA ASP A 138 -14.26 16.45 9.39
C ASP A 138 -13.63 16.48 10.80
N ASN A 139 -13.57 17.67 11.41
CA ASN A 139 -13.14 17.89 12.79
C ASN A 139 -14.31 18.09 13.77
N ASN A 140 -15.56 17.99 13.30
CA ASN A 140 -16.76 17.99 14.13
C ASN A 140 -16.96 16.62 14.83
N PHE A 141 -16.12 16.35 15.83
CA PHE A 141 -16.13 15.08 16.56
C PHE A 141 -17.41 14.84 17.34
N ASP A 142 -18.11 15.90 17.75
CA ASP A 142 -19.36 15.77 18.50
C ASP A 142 -20.48 15.22 17.60
N GLU A 143 -20.57 15.69 16.35
CA GLU A 143 -21.48 15.12 15.34
C GLU A 143 -21.10 13.68 14.98
N LEU A 144 -19.80 13.41 14.81
CA LEU A 144 -19.33 12.05 14.55
C LEU A 144 -19.69 11.07 15.68
N ASN A 145 -19.55 11.49 16.94
CA ASN A 145 -19.93 10.70 18.10
C ASN A 145 -21.42 10.33 18.10
N GLN A 146 -22.30 11.26 17.68
CA GLN A 146 -23.74 10.99 17.54
C GLN A 146 -24.02 9.96 16.44
N LYS A 147 -23.29 10.04 15.31
CA LYS A 147 -23.42 9.06 14.23
C LYS A 147 -22.92 7.67 14.66
N ILE A 148 -21.88 7.60 15.49
CA ILE A 148 -21.36 6.36 16.07
C ILE A 148 -22.42 5.65 16.93
N ASP A 149 -23.19 6.39 17.71
CA ASP A 149 -24.27 5.81 18.54
C ASP A 149 -25.29 5.05 17.68
N GLY A 150 -25.53 5.52 16.45
CA GLY A 150 -26.43 4.94 15.47
C GLY A 150 -25.88 3.72 14.69
N LEU A 151 -24.62 3.31 14.90
CA LEU A 151 -24.06 2.15 14.20
C LEU A 151 -24.86 0.88 14.50
N LYS A 152 -25.10 0.12 13.44
CA LYS A 152 -25.85 -1.14 13.47
C LYS A 152 -24.94 -2.29 13.07
N SER A 153 -25.08 -3.41 13.77
CA SER A 153 -24.45 -4.67 13.43
C SER A 153 -25.41 -5.65 12.77
N GLY A 154 -24.88 -6.53 11.93
CA GLY A 154 -25.63 -7.63 11.31
C GLY A 154 -25.00 -8.09 10.00
N GLY A 155 -25.40 -9.29 9.56
CA GLY A 155 -24.92 -9.87 8.32
C GLY A 155 -23.50 -10.43 8.43
N LEU A 156 -22.91 -10.69 7.28
CA LEU A 156 -21.59 -11.29 7.14
C LEU A 156 -20.45 -10.23 7.12
N THR A 157 -19.22 -10.60 6.80
CA THR A 157 -17.98 -9.82 6.97
C THR A 157 -17.29 -9.57 5.62
N PRO A 158 -17.70 -8.54 4.85
CA PRO A 158 -17.16 -8.17 3.53
C PRO A 158 -15.93 -7.25 3.63
N LEU A 159 -14.88 -7.69 4.33
CA LEU A 159 -13.70 -6.85 4.60
C LEU A 159 -13.05 -6.31 3.32
N LEU A 160 -13.00 -7.10 2.24
CA LEU A 160 -12.45 -6.65 0.96
C LEU A 160 -13.22 -5.47 0.38
N ASP A 161 -14.56 -5.49 0.46
CA ASP A 161 -15.40 -4.41 -0.02
C ASP A 161 -15.20 -3.16 0.84
N GLY A 162 -15.09 -3.32 2.16
CA GLY A 162 -14.77 -2.24 3.08
C GLY A 162 -13.45 -1.55 2.74
N LEU A 163 -12.39 -2.31 2.46
CA LEU A 163 -11.10 -1.77 2.05
C LEU A 163 -11.17 -1.03 0.71
N ASN A 164 -11.90 -1.57 -0.28
CA ASN A 164 -12.11 -0.90 -1.56
C ASN A 164 -12.86 0.43 -1.38
N HIS A 165 -13.89 0.44 -0.54
CA HIS A 165 -14.68 1.63 -0.24
C HIS A 165 -13.82 2.72 0.42
N SER A 166 -13.11 2.37 1.51
CA SER A 166 -12.23 3.31 2.20
C SER A 166 -11.13 3.82 1.27
N LEU A 167 -10.47 2.97 0.48
CA LEU A 167 -9.45 3.43 -0.47
C LEU A 167 -10.02 4.46 -1.47
N ASN A 168 -11.18 4.19 -2.06
CA ASN A 168 -11.81 5.13 -3.01
C ASN A 168 -12.12 6.47 -2.35
N LYS A 169 -12.68 6.45 -1.13
CA LYS A 169 -12.97 7.65 -0.35
C LYS A 169 -11.69 8.43 -0.02
N MET A 170 -10.68 7.75 0.51
CA MET A 170 -9.39 8.35 0.88
C MET A 170 -8.73 9.01 -0.33
N ASN A 171 -8.70 8.34 -1.49
CA ASN A 171 -8.17 8.89 -2.72
C ASN A 171 -8.91 10.16 -3.18
N ALA A 172 -10.22 10.22 -2.96
CA ALA A 172 -11.03 11.35 -3.38
C ALA A 172 -10.94 12.57 -2.42
N THR A 173 -10.67 12.34 -1.13
CA THR A 173 -10.95 13.35 -0.09
C THR A 173 -9.80 13.64 0.89
N SER A 174 -8.74 12.82 0.93
CA SER A 174 -7.58 13.07 1.78
C SER A 174 -6.83 14.33 1.35
N ARG A 175 -6.34 15.08 2.34
CA ARG A 175 -5.46 16.23 2.16
C ARG A 175 -4.10 15.79 1.61
N LYS A 176 -3.51 16.63 0.77
CA LYS A 176 -2.17 16.37 0.20
C LYS A 176 -1.07 16.60 1.23
N ASP A 177 -1.26 17.57 2.11
CA ASP A 177 -0.35 18.02 3.17
C ASP A 177 -0.53 17.26 4.49
N ALA A 178 -1.44 16.28 4.53
CA ALA A 178 -1.73 15.50 5.73
C ALA A 178 -1.13 14.09 5.65
N ARG A 179 -0.74 13.57 6.81
CA ARG A 179 -0.49 12.13 7.02
C ARG A 179 -1.82 11.40 6.91
N LYS A 180 -1.86 10.30 6.15
CA LYS A 180 -3.10 9.60 5.79
C LYS A 180 -3.11 8.23 6.47
N VAL A 181 -3.97 8.08 7.47
CA VAL A 181 -4.01 6.91 8.35
C VAL A 181 -5.31 6.15 8.10
N LEU A 182 -5.21 4.87 7.78
CA LEU A 182 -6.33 3.93 7.73
C LEU A 182 -6.27 3.03 8.97
N ILE A 183 -7.33 2.99 9.78
CA ILE A 183 -7.48 2.08 10.92
C ILE A 183 -8.56 1.07 10.58
N VAL A 184 -8.18 -0.19 10.41
CA VAL A 184 -9.10 -1.30 10.16
C VAL A 184 -9.37 -2.05 11.45
N PHE A 185 -10.64 -2.21 11.82
CA PHE A 185 -11.03 -2.96 13.01
C PHE A 185 -12.12 -3.99 12.68
N SER A 186 -11.94 -5.22 13.18
CA SER A 186 -12.87 -6.33 13.00
C SER A 186 -12.69 -7.40 14.09
N ASP A 187 -13.74 -8.17 14.35
CA ASP A 187 -13.77 -9.23 15.37
C ASP A 187 -13.75 -10.66 14.82
N GLY A 188 -13.52 -10.83 13.52
CA GLY A 188 -13.68 -12.13 12.89
C GLY A 188 -13.00 -12.28 11.54
N HIS A 189 -13.12 -13.48 10.99
CA HIS A 189 -12.60 -13.79 9.67
C HIS A 189 -13.50 -13.18 8.58
N PRO A 190 -12.92 -12.70 7.47
CA PRO A 190 -13.71 -12.29 6.32
C PRO A 190 -14.36 -13.51 5.66
N ASN A 191 -15.59 -13.35 5.21
CA ASN A 191 -16.39 -14.43 4.62
C ASN A 191 -17.27 -13.99 3.44
N ILE A 192 -17.21 -12.71 3.07
CA ILE A 192 -17.79 -12.19 1.83
C ILE A 192 -16.68 -11.64 0.94
N GLY A 193 -16.70 -12.07 -0.31
CA GLY A 193 -15.78 -11.62 -1.34
C GLY A 193 -16.48 -11.30 -2.66
N PRO A 194 -15.74 -11.27 -3.77
CA PRO A 194 -16.30 -11.09 -5.10
C PRO A 194 -17.30 -12.19 -5.47
N LYS A 195 -18.15 -11.90 -6.46
CA LYS A 195 -19.05 -12.90 -7.05
C LYS A 195 -18.23 -14.04 -7.66
N ARG A 196 -18.72 -15.28 -7.50
CA ARG A 196 -18.09 -16.48 -8.07
C ARG A 196 -19.12 -17.32 -8.80
N ASP A 197 -18.66 -17.98 -9.84
CA ASP A 197 -19.47 -18.94 -10.57
C ASP A 197 -19.40 -20.27 -9.82
N TYR A 198 -20.50 -20.67 -9.19
CA TYR A 198 -20.63 -22.02 -8.64
C TYR A 198 -21.20 -22.95 -9.70
N VAL A 199 -20.53 -24.08 -9.96
CA VAL A 199 -21.17 -25.20 -10.65
C VAL A 199 -22.05 -25.91 -9.63
N ILE A 200 -23.37 -25.75 -9.75
CA ILE A 200 -24.32 -26.42 -8.88
C ILE A 200 -24.79 -27.72 -9.53
N THR A 201 -24.36 -28.86 -9.00
CA THR A 201 -24.88 -30.18 -9.41
C THR A 201 -25.91 -30.67 -8.41
N LYS A 202 -27.19 -30.69 -8.82
CA LYS A 202 -28.23 -31.36 -8.03
C LYS A 202 -28.10 -32.87 -8.23
N ASN A 203 -27.52 -33.58 -7.25
CA ASN A 203 -27.34 -35.03 -7.21
C ASN A 203 -26.84 -35.64 -8.52
N ALA A 204 -25.58 -36.08 -8.57
CA ALA A 204 -24.93 -36.77 -9.69
C ALA A 204 -25.66 -38.03 -10.24
N LEU A 205 -26.82 -38.40 -9.70
CA LEU A 205 -27.60 -39.58 -10.06
C LEU A 205 -28.91 -39.31 -10.83
N ARG A 206 -29.40 -38.07 -10.94
CA ARG A 206 -30.70 -37.82 -11.61
C ARG A 206 -30.75 -36.44 -12.30
N GLY A 207 -30.20 -36.34 -13.52
CA GLY A 207 -30.46 -35.28 -14.51
C GLY A 207 -30.50 -33.85 -13.94
N ALA A 208 -29.35 -33.18 -13.87
CA ALA A 208 -29.19 -31.89 -13.19
C ALA A 208 -29.51 -30.67 -14.07
N GLU A 209 -30.11 -29.65 -13.47
CA GLU A 209 -29.98 -28.25 -13.92
C GLU A 209 -28.72 -27.64 -13.31
N GLN A 210 -27.84 -27.11 -14.14
CA GLN A 210 -26.66 -26.36 -13.74
C GLN A 210 -27.06 -24.90 -13.54
N TYR A 211 -26.85 -24.34 -12.35
CA TYR A 211 -26.84 -22.89 -12.20
C TYR A 211 -25.47 -22.39 -12.60
N ILE A 212 -25.42 -21.52 -13.60
CA ILE A 212 -24.23 -20.79 -14.03
C ILE A 212 -24.61 -19.32 -13.88
N ASN A 213 -23.83 -18.53 -13.14
CA ASN A 213 -24.05 -17.09 -13.14
C ASN A 213 -23.79 -16.58 -14.57
N PRO A 214 -24.77 -15.95 -15.25
CA PRO A 214 -24.59 -15.51 -16.63
C PRO A 214 -23.66 -14.28 -16.76
N GLN A 215 -23.25 -13.66 -15.65
CA GLN A 215 -22.35 -12.52 -15.62
C GLN A 215 -20.89 -12.97 -15.47
N VAL A 216 -20.16 -12.92 -16.58
CA VAL A 216 -18.76 -13.35 -16.75
C VAL A 216 -17.82 -12.55 -15.82
N ASN A 217 -17.54 -13.07 -14.63
CA ASN A 217 -16.44 -12.55 -13.77
C ASN A 217 -15.49 -13.66 -13.30
N TYR A 218 -15.71 -14.89 -13.74
CA TYR A 218 -14.75 -15.99 -13.71
C TYR A 218 -14.23 -16.21 -15.15
N PRO A 219 -12.99 -16.68 -15.39
CA PRO A 219 -12.56 -17.11 -16.73
C PRO A 219 -13.28 -18.41 -17.19
N GLY A 220 -14.51 -18.64 -16.74
CA GLY A 220 -15.24 -19.92 -16.83
C GLY A 220 -15.32 -20.47 -18.23
N ASN A 221 -15.49 -19.63 -19.24
CA ASN A 221 -15.48 -20.10 -20.63
C ASN A 221 -14.14 -20.75 -21.00
N LYS A 222 -13.01 -20.16 -20.59
CA LYS A 222 -11.66 -20.68 -20.91
C LYS A 222 -11.33 -21.95 -20.14
N ALA A 223 -11.61 -22.01 -18.84
CA ALA A 223 -11.37 -23.21 -18.04
C ALA A 223 -12.27 -24.39 -18.49
N ILE A 224 -13.53 -24.11 -18.87
CA ILE A 224 -14.46 -25.10 -19.41
C ILE A 224 -14.02 -25.56 -20.81
N GLU A 225 -13.61 -24.65 -21.69
CA GLU A 225 -13.05 -24.99 -23.00
C GLU A 225 -11.79 -25.85 -22.85
N LEU A 226 -10.85 -25.46 -22.00
CA LEU A 226 -9.64 -26.24 -21.72
C LEU A 226 -9.98 -27.64 -21.20
N ARG A 227 -10.95 -27.78 -20.29
CA ARG A 227 -11.40 -29.10 -19.79
C ARG A 227 -12.03 -29.95 -20.90
N LYS A 228 -12.90 -29.38 -21.75
CA LYS A 228 -13.48 -30.10 -22.90
C LYS A 228 -12.41 -30.55 -23.88
N GLU A 229 -11.45 -29.67 -24.18
CA GLU A 229 -10.34 -29.99 -25.06
C GLU A 229 -9.46 -31.10 -24.46
N ILE A 230 -9.18 -31.05 -23.16
CA ILE A 230 -8.46 -32.08 -22.40
C ILE A 230 -9.22 -33.42 -22.42
N ASP A 231 -10.54 -33.41 -22.22
CA ASP A 231 -11.40 -34.60 -22.28
C ASP A 231 -11.33 -35.27 -23.66
N GLU A 232 -11.28 -34.48 -24.74
CA GLU A 232 -11.08 -35.02 -26.10
C GLU A 232 -9.73 -35.74 -26.26
N PHE A 233 -8.66 -35.30 -25.58
CA PHE A 233 -7.39 -36.02 -25.57
C PHE A 233 -7.49 -37.34 -24.79
N TYR A 234 -8.19 -37.34 -23.65
CA TYR A 234 -8.46 -38.56 -22.89
C TYR A 234 -9.26 -39.59 -23.70
N GLU A 235 -10.32 -39.16 -24.39
CA GLU A 235 -11.13 -40.03 -25.24
C GLU A 235 -10.34 -40.62 -26.42
N LYS A 236 -9.35 -39.89 -26.92
CA LYS A 236 -8.44 -40.34 -27.99
C LYS A 236 -7.23 -41.13 -27.48
N GLY A 237 -6.98 -41.14 -26.17
CA GLY A 237 -5.81 -41.79 -25.55
C GLY A 237 -4.49 -41.01 -25.68
N ASP A 238 -4.53 -39.74 -26.09
CA ASP A 238 -3.37 -38.87 -26.38
C ASP A 238 -2.90 -38.04 -25.16
N ILE A 239 -2.84 -38.69 -24.00
CA ILE A 239 -2.60 -38.05 -22.69
C ILE A 239 -1.13 -37.70 -22.39
N GLU A 240 -0.22 -38.01 -23.32
CA GLU A 240 1.22 -37.70 -23.21
C GLU A 240 1.67 -36.65 -24.24
N SER A 241 0.74 -36.07 -24.99
CA SER A 241 1.08 -35.07 -26.01
C SER A 241 1.52 -33.74 -25.39
N ASP A 242 2.47 -33.05 -26.02
CA ASP A 242 2.93 -31.73 -25.56
C ASP A 242 1.77 -30.72 -25.44
N LEU A 243 0.78 -30.83 -26.33
CA LEU A 243 -0.40 -29.97 -26.33
C LEU A 243 -1.36 -30.29 -25.17
N TYR A 244 -1.51 -31.57 -24.82
CA TYR A 244 -2.23 -32.00 -23.62
C TYR A 244 -1.56 -31.43 -22.36
N LEU A 245 -0.24 -31.63 -22.21
CA LEU A 245 0.51 -31.17 -21.03
C LEU A 245 0.50 -29.65 -20.88
N GLN A 246 0.55 -28.91 -21.99
CA GLN A 246 0.44 -27.45 -21.97
C GLN A 246 -0.94 -26.99 -21.50
N LYS A 247 -2.02 -27.61 -21.99
CA LYS A 247 -3.40 -27.28 -21.59
C LYS A 247 -3.68 -27.68 -20.14
N GLU A 248 -3.16 -28.81 -19.70
CA GLU A 248 -3.25 -29.27 -18.31
C GLU A 248 -2.52 -28.32 -17.36
N LYS A 249 -1.31 -27.87 -17.73
CA LYS A 249 -0.57 -26.87 -16.96
C LYS A 249 -1.33 -25.53 -16.88
N GLU A 250 -1.88 -25.07 -17.99
CA GLU A 250 -2.67 -23.83 -18.04
C GLU A 250 -3.95 -23.94 -17.19
N LEU A 251 -4.63 -25.09 -17.25
CA LEU A 251 -5.77 -25.39 -16.39
C LEU A 251 -5.36 -25.43 -14.92
N ASN A 252 -4.24 -26.06 -14.58
CA ASN A 252 -3.72 -26.10 -13.22
C ASN A 252 -3.32 -24.71 -12.69
N GLU A 253 -2.73 -23.85 -13.52
CA GLU A 253 -2.45 -22.46 -13.16
C GLU A 253 -3.74 -21.66 -12.92
N LEU A 254 -4.78 -21.90 -13.73
CA LEU A 254 -6.11 -21.30 -13.54
C LEU A 254 -6.82 -21.84 -12.29
N ASP A 255 -6.79 -23.14 -12.04
CA ASP A 255 -7.38 -23.78 -10.87
C ASP A 255 -6.64 -23.37 -9.58
N ASN A 256 -5.31 -23.22 -9.63
CA ASN A 256 -4.53 -22.69 -8.51
C ASN A 256 -4.84 -21.21 -8.24
N LYS A 257 -5.16 -20.45 -9.28
CA LYS A 257 -5.50 -19.03 -9.17
C LYS A 257 -6.97 -18.81 -8.78
N PHE A 258 -7.85 -19.77 -9.10
CA PHE A 258 -9.29 -19.69 -8.90
C PHE A 258 -9.90 -21.08 -8.58
N PRO A 259 -9.65 -21.64 -7.39
CA PRO A 259 -10.00 -23.02 -7.09
C PRO A 259 -11.53 -23.22 -7.10
N LEU A 260 -11.98 -24.16 -7.92
CA LEU A 260 -13.39 -24.52 -8.04
C LEU A 260 -13.88 -25.11 -6.70
N GLY A 261 -14.71 -24.37 -5.99
CA GLY A 261 -15.51 -24.90 -4.90
C GLY A 261 -16.68 -25.71 -5.47
N TYR A 262 -16.49 -27.00 -5.76
CA TYR A 262 -17.62 -27.88 -6.06
C TYR A 262 -18.45 -28.05 -4.78
N LYS A 263 -19.74 -27.70 -4.84
CA LYS A 263 -20.69 -28.00 -3.76
C LYS A 263 -21.84 -28.83 -4.30
N ASN A 264 -22.08 -29.98 -3.67
CA ASN A 264 -23.38 -30.65 -3.76
C ASN A 264 -24.37 -29.83 -2.95
N VAL A 265 -25.12 -28.96 -3.63
CA VAL A 265 -26.09 -28.07 -3.00
C VAL A 265 -27.47 -28.74 -3.03
N ASN A 266 -28.10 -28.90 -1.87
CA ASN A 266 -29.51 -29.23 -1.81
C ASN A 266 -30.31 -27.94 -1.74
N PHE A 267 -30.94 -27.51 -2.83
CA PHE A 267 -31.79 -26.32 -2.81
C PHE A 267 -33.04 -26.44 -1.92
N ASP A 268 -33.37 -27.63 -1.43
CA ASP A 268 -34.41 -27.79 -0.41
C ASP A 268 -33.87 -27.48 1.00
N ASN A 269 -32.56 -27.30 1.16
CA ASN A 269 -31.89 -26.81 2.37
C ASN A 269 -31.78 -25.26 2.35
N PRO A 270 -32.36 -24.55 3.34
CA PRO A 270 -32.25 -23.09 3.48
C PRO A 270 -30.82 -22.54 3.42
N SER A 271 -29.86 -23.21 4.06
CA SER A 271 -28.46 -22.74 4.15
C SER A 271 -27.73 -22.74 2.81
N ASP A 272 -28.22 -23.53 1.87
CA ASP A 272 -27.66 -23.78 0.56
C ASP A 272 -28.20 -22.79 -0.50
N ARG A 273 -29.40 -22.23 -0.28
CA ARG A 273 -29.98 -21.14 -1.09
C ARG A 273 -29.24 -19.82 -0.91
N VAL A 274 -28.74 -19.57 0.30
CA VAL A 274 -28.00 -18.35 0.65
C VAL A 274 -26.84 -18.08 -0.32
N ASN A 275 -26.10 -19.10 -0.74
CA ASN A 275 -24.99 -18.93 -1.69
C ASN A 275 -25.46 -18.53 -3.10
N LYS A 276 -26.64 -19.00 -3.52
CA LYS A 276 -27.25 -18.62 -4.79
C LYS A 276 -27.71 -17.17 -4.72
N ASP A 277 -28.40 -16.79 -3.65
CA ASP A 277 -28.93 -15.43 -3.47
C ASP A 277 -27.81 -14.41 -3.30
N PHE A 278 -26.66 -14.84 -2.75
CA PHE A 278 -25.44 -14.01 -2.68
C PHE A 278 -24.58 -14.09 -3.94
N GLU A 279 -25.04 -14.73 -5.01
CA GLU A 279 -24.31 -14.82 -6.29
C GLU A 279 -22.86 -15.30 -6.14
N GLY A 280 -22.64 -16.28 -5.26
CA GLY A 280 -21.33 -16.88 -5.07
C GLY A 280 -20.37 -16.14 -4.13
N ARG A 281 -20.82 -15.04 -3.52
CA ARG A 281 -19.97 -14.17 -2.69
C ARG A 281 -19.61 -14.71 -1.32
N ARG A 282 -20.13 -15.85 -0.89
CA ARG A 282 -19.83 -16.44 0.43
C ARG A 282 -18.61 -17.36 0.35
N TYR A 283 -17.60 -17.10 1.18
CA TYR A 283 -16.30 -17.81 1.21
C TYR A 283 -16.16 -18.65 2.50
N GLU A 284 -17.18 -19.43 2.84
CA GLU A 284 -17.21 -20.25 4.07
C GLU A 284 -17.41 -21.75 3.80
N ASN A 285 -17.36 -22.19 2.54
CA ASN A 285 -17.70 -23.57 2.21
C ASN A 285 -16.49 -24.50 2.34
N HIS A 286 -15.28 -23.98 2.11
CA HIS A 286 -14.04 -24.73 2.19
C HIS A 286 -12.91 -23.82 2.69
N ILE A 287 -11.94 -24.37 3.41
CA ILE A 287 -10.80 -23.60 3.97
C ILE A 287 -9.98 -22.90 2.87
N GLN A 288 -9.93 -23.48 1.67
CA GLN A 288 -9.30 -22.86 0.51
C GLN A 288 -9.95 -21.53 0.13
N GLU A 289 -11.28 -21.42 0.21
CA GLU A 289 -11.99 -20.17 -0.10
C GLU A 289 -11.55 -19.04 0.86
N PHE A 290 -11.37 -19.36 2.14
CA PHE A 290 -10.81 -18.41 3.10
C PHE A 290 -9.41 -17.95 2.67
N TYR A 291 -8.53 -18.87 2.29
CA TYR A 291 -7.18 -18.49 1.81
C TYR A 291 -7.22 -17.62 0.56
N ASP A 292 -8.06 -17.92 -0.43
CA ASP A 292 -8.20 -17.09 -1.63
C ASP A 292 -8.67 -15.68 -1.27
N LEU A 293 -9.68 -15.56 -0.40
CA LEU A 293 -10.19 -14.27 0.03
C LEU A 293 -9.14 -13.47 0.81
N THR A 294 -8.39 -14.13 1.71
CA THR A 294 -7.32 -13.48 2.48
C THR A 294 -6.16 -13.00 1.59
N ASP A 295 -5.81 -13.72 0.53
CA ASP A 295 -4.83 -13.27 -0.46
C ASP A 295 -5.31 -12.01 -1.18
N MET A 296 -6.57 -11.97 -1.62
CA MET A 296 -7.16 -10.78 -2.24
C MET A 296 -7.16 -9.57 -1.31
N ILE A 297 -7.51 -9.78 -0.04
CA ILE A 297 -7.49 -8.73 1.00
C ILE A 297 -6.07 -8.25 1.26
N THR A 298 -5.10 -9.16 1.36
CA THR A 298 -3.69 -8.81 1.59
C THR A 298 -3.10 -8.02 0.43
N LYS A 299 -3.42 -8.39 -0.81
CA LYS A 299 -3.05 -7.62 -2.02
C LYS A 299 -3.66 -6.22 -1.98
N LYS A 300 -4.94 -6.10 -1.64
CA LYS A 300 -5.61 -4.80 -1.50
C LYS A 300 -4.96 -3.92 -0.43
N ALA A 301 -4.64 -4.48 0.75
CA ALA A 301 -3.94 -3.74 1.80
C ALA A 301 -2.53 -3.30 1.34
N THR A 302 -1.83 -4.13 0.57
CA THR A 302 -0.53 -3.77 -0.04
C THR A 302 -0.67 -2.61 -1.03
N ASP A 303 -1.72 -2.60 -1.86
CA ASP A 303 -1.99 -1.50 -2.80
C ASP A 303 -2.32 -0.19 -2.08
N ILE A 304 -3.02 -0.26 -0.95
CA ILE A 304 -3.29 0.90 -0.08
C ILE A 304 -1.95 1.45 0.45
N LYS A 305 -1.09 0.60 1.00
CA LYS A 305 0.23 0.99 1.52
C LYS A 305 1.11 1.64 0.44
N LYS A 306 1.12 1.09 -0.77
CA LYS A 306 1.88 1.64 -1.92
C LYS A 306 1.42 3.04 -2.35
N GLN A 307 0.18 3.43 -2.04
CA GLN A 307 -0.33 4.78 -2.30
C GLN A 307 0.05 5.79 -1.19
N GLY A 308 0.90 5.39 -0.24
CA GLY A 308 1.35 6.24 0.85
C GLY A 308 0.35 6.36 2.01
N TYR A 309 -0.60 5.41 2.09
CA TYR A 309 -1.50 5.30 3.23
C TYR A 309 -0.90 4.41 4.31
N GLU A 310 -0.90 4.89 5.54
CA GLU A 310 -0.43 4.13 6.69
C GLU A 310 -1.57 3.26 7.24
N VAL A 311 -1.38 1.94 7.25
CA VAL A 311 -2.44 1.00 7.61
C VAL A 311 -2.22 0.43 9.01
N TYR A 312 -3.10 0.80 9.93
CA TYR A 312 -3.25 0.20 11.25
C TYR A 312 -4.34 -0.86 11.22
N THR A 313 -4.14 -1.92 11.98
CA THR A 313 -5.15 -2.96 12.15
C THR A 313 -5.34 -3.28 13.62
N ILE A 314 -6.60 -3.43 14.05
CA ILE A 314 -6.96 -3.95 15.36
C ILE A 314 -7.81 -5.20 15.16
N TYR A 315 -7.29 -6.36 15.58
CA TYR A 315 -8.02 -7.63 15.56
C TYR A 315 -8.59 -7.96 16.95
N LEU A 316 -9.92 -8.08 17.05
CA LEU A 316 -10.57 -8.61 18.25
C LEU A 316 -10.77 -10.12 18.07
N ASP A 317 -9.98 -10.94 18.76
CA ASP A 317 -10.09 -12.39 18.63
C ASP A 317 -11.35 -12.92 19.33
N ASN A 318 -12.35 -13.19 18.51
CA ASN A 318 -13.63 -13.73 18.94
C ASN A 318 -13.85 -15.17 18.48
N SER A 319 -12.81 -15.81 17.95
CA SER A 319 -12.89 -17.12 17.28
C SER A 319 -13.41 -18.25 18.17
N LYS A 320 -13.46 -18.05 19.49
CA LYS A 320 -14.00 -19.03 20.45
C LYS A 320 -15.53 -19.19 20.37
N SER A 321 -16.23 -18.25 19.77
CA SER A 321 -17.69 -18.18 19.76
C SER A 321 -18.37 -19.16 18.80
N ASP A 322 -17.76 -19.51 17.66
CA ASP A 322 -18.34 -20.43 16.67
C ASP A 322 -17.36 -21.52 16.19
N SER A 323 -17.90 -22.68 15.81
CA SER A 323 -17.09 -23.86 15.44
C SER A 323 -16.32 -23.70 14.13
N TYR A 324 -16.80 -22.86 13.20
CA TYR A 324 -16.15 -22.67 11.91
C TYR A 324 -14.95 -21.73 12.03
N SER A 325 -15.09 -20.62 12.75
CA SER A 325 -13.97 -19.73 13.10
C SER A 325 -12.88 -20.44 13.90
N LYS A 326 -13.22 -21.42 14.75
CA LYS A 326 -12.21 -22.28 15.42
C LYS A 326 -11.38 -23.10 14.44
N ILE A 327 -12.00 -23.58 13.36
CA ILE A 327 -11.33 -24.38 12.34
C ILE A 327 -10.44 -23.48 11.48
N ILE A 328 -10.97 -22.34 11.02
CA ILE A 328 -10.23 -21.38 10.21
C ILE A 328 -9.06 -20.80 10.98
N ASN A 329 -9.25 -20.43 12.25
CA ASN A 329 -8.25 -19.75 13.05
C ASN A 329 -7.44 -20.71 13.93
N LYS A 330 -7.39 -22.00 13.60
CA LYS A 330 -6.77 -23.05 14.43
C LYS A 330 -5.29 -22.76 14.69
N ASN A 331 -4.59 -22.18 13.73
CA ASN A 331 -3.17 -21.83 13.81
C ASN A 331 -2.95 -20.30 13.79
N GLY A 332 -3.98 -19.49 14.03
CA GLY A 332 -3.89 -18.03 14.02
C GLY A 332 -3.92 -17.40 12.62
N GLU A 333 -4.58 -18.06 11.66
CA GLU A 333 -4.68 -17.63 10.28
C GLU A 333 -5.36 -16.27 10.13
N VAL A 334 -6.40 -15.99 10.94
CA VAL A 334 -7.12 -14.71 10.91
C VAL A 334 -6.24 -13.61 11.48
N GLU A 335 -5.59 -13.85 12.62
CA GLU A 335 -4.61 -12.93 13.17
C GLU A 335 -3.46 -12.64 12.17
N SER A 336 -2.99 -13.67 11.47
CA SER A 336 -1.97 -13.53 10.42
C SER A 336 -2.43 -12.64 9.27
N LEU A 337 -3.71 -12.70 8.87
CA LEU A 337 -4.29 -11.77 7.90
C LEU A 337 -4.16 -10.32 8.38
N PHE A 338 -4.58 -10.00 9.61
CA PHE A 338 -4.49 -8.63 10.12
C PHE A 338 -3.04 -8.15 10.25
N LYS A 339 -2.11 -9.01 10.68
CA LYS A 339 -0.65 -8.71 10.67
C LYS A 339 -0.14 -8.37 9.27
N ASN A 340 -0.56 -9.11 8.26
CA ASN A 340 -0.12 -8.88 6.87
C ASN A 340 -0.75 -7.63 6.24
N MET A 341 -1.98 -7.30 6.66
CA MET A 341 -2.65 -6.07 6.24
C MET A 341 -2.00 -4.82 6.85
N ALA A 342 -1.57 -4.90 8.12
CA ALA A 342 -0.92 -3.81 8.82
C ALA A 342 0.31 -3.30 8.07
N GLN A 343 0.71 -2.07 8.40
CA GLN A 343 1.88 -1.43 7.82
C GLN A 343 3.15 -2.26 8.07
N ASP A 344 3.31 -2.68 9.32
CA ASP A 344 4.35 -3.54 9.86
C ASP A 344 3.91 -4.04 11.25
N SER A 345 4.82 -4.68 12.00
CA SER A 345 4.52 -5.24 13.33
C SER A 345 4.09 -4.20 14.38
N ASN A 346 4.51 -2.94 14.26
CA ASN A 346 4.16 -1.86 15.19
C ASN A 346 2.75 -1.30 14.94
N HIS A 347 2.17 -1.60 13.78
CA HIS A 347 0.86 -1.10 13.35
C HIS A 347 -0.25 -2.15 13.49
N TYR A 348 0.11 -3.36 13.93
CA TYR A 348 -0.83 -4.40 14.29
C TYR A 348 -1.08 -4.39 15.81
N PHE A 349 -2.36 -4.40 16.17
CA PHE A 349 -2.83 -4.50 17.54
C PHE A 349 -3.87 -5.60 17.63
N SER A 350 -4.00 -6.20 18.80
CA SER A 350 -5.02 -7.21 19.03
C SER A 350 -5.61 -7.09 20.42
N ALA A 351 -6.84 -7.58 20.54
CA ALA A 351 -7.50 -7.79 21.82
C ALA A 351 -8.00 -9.24 21.84
N SER A 352 -7.56 -10.03 22.82
CA SER A 352 -8.01 -11.43 22.95
C SER A 352 -9.45 -11.57 23.45
N ASN A 353 -10.07 -10.46 23.85
CA ASN A 353 -11.47 -10.33 24.22
C ASN A 353 -11.85 -8.84 24.31
N VAL A 354 -13.15 -8.56 24.33
CA VAL A 354 -13.69 -7.19 24.30
C VAL A 354 -13.21 -6.29 25.44
N ASN A 355 -12.89 -6.82 26.63
CA ASN A 355 -12.46 -6.01 27.78
C ASN A 355 -11.06 -5.42 27.58
N LEU A 356 -10.25 -6.00 26.70
CA LEU A 356 -8.91 -5.52 26.37
C LEU A 356 -8.90 -4.51 25.22
N LEU A 357 -10.06 -4.29 24.56
CA LEU A 357 -10.13 -3.43 23.38
C LEU A 357 -9.70 -1.99 23.67
N SER A 358 -10.09 -1.45 24.84
CA SER A 358 -9.67 -0.10 25.27
C SER A 358 -8.15 0.01 25.38
N GLN A 359 -7.47 -1.05 25.83
CA GLN A 359 -6.00 -1.08 25.93
C GLN A 359 -5.36 -1.09 24.53
N SER A 360 -5.86 -1.91 23.61
CA SER A 360 -5.35 -1.97 22.23
C SER A 360 -5.49 -0.62 21.51
N PHE A 361 -6.60 0.09 21.71
CA PHE A 361 -6.77 1.44 21.14
C PHE A 361 -5.86 2.49 21.79
N LYS A 362 -5.53 2.37 23.09
CA LYS A 362 -4.53 3.24 23.73
C LYS A 362 -3.13 2.98 23.19
N GLU A 363 -2.78 1.73 22.94
CA GLU A 363 -1.51 1.36 22.33
C GLU A 363 -1.42 1.89 20.89
N LEU A 364 -2.48 1.72 20.10
CA LEU A 364 -2.61 2.34 18.78
C LEU A 364 -2.42 3.86 18.85
N ASP A 365 -3.12 4.53 19.77
CA ASP A 365 -3.02 5.98 19.92
C ASP A 365 -1.60 6.44 20.27
N ASN A 366 -0.96 5.74 21.21
CA ASN A 366 0.43 6.00 21.57
C ASN A 366 1.36 5.80 20.38
N THR A 367 1.16 4.76 19.57
CA THR A 367 1.97 4.52 18.37
C THR A 367 1.74 5.61 17.32
N ILE A 368 0.51 6.01 17.04
CA ILE A 368 0.21 7.08 16.07
C ILE A 368 0.92 8.40 16.45
N LYS A 369 1.02 8.70 17.74
CA LYS A 369 1.67 9.92 18.27
C LYS A 369 3.20 9.89 18.23
N LYS A 370 3.81 8.74 17.92
CA LYS A 370 5.26 8.61 17.77
C LYS A 370 5.75 9.23 16.44
N TYR A 371 7.07 9.28 16.28
CA TYR A 371 7.72 9.94 15.16
C TYR A 371 7.48 9.19 13.84
N THR A 372 7.53 9.95 12.75
CA THR A 372 7.54 9.43 11.40
C THR A 372 8.75 9.99 10.67
N TYR A 373 9.46 9.13 9.96
CA TYR A 373 10.56 9.45 9.05
C TYR A 373 10.09 9.24 7.61
N GLU A 374 10.32 10.22 6.76
CA GLU A 374 10.12 10.15 5.32
C GLU A 374 11.41 10.65 4.67
N ILE A 375 12.19 9.77 4.04
CA ILE A 375 13.45 10.13 3.37
C ILE A 375 13.22 9.99 1.88
N HIS A 376 13.30 11.09 1.12
CA HIS A 376 13.20 11.08 -0.34
C HIS A 376 14.52 11.48 -0.98
N ASP A 377 15.07 10.66 -1.86
CA ASP A 377 16.28 11.00 -2.59
C ASP A 377 16.16 10.74 -4.09
N ASP A 378 16.69 11.68 -4.88
CA ASP A 378 16.75 11.57 -6.34
C ASP A 378 18.00 10.79 -6.74
N ILE A 379 17.85 9.85 -7.67
CA ILE A 379 18.95 9.12 -8.27
C ILE A 379 19.71 10.07 -9.21
N GLU A 380 21.03 10.13 -9.02
CA GLU A 380 21.92 11.00 -9.81
C GLU A 380 21.76 10.74 -11.31
N GLN A 381 21.62 11.81 -12.10
CA GLN A 381 21.43 11.69 -13.53
C GLN A 381 22.56 10.88 -14.20
N GLY A 382 22.17 9.88 -14.99
CA GLY A 382 23.11 8.99 -15.69
C GLY A 382 23.63 7.82 -14.85
N TYR A 383 23.19 7.70 -13.60
CA TYR A 383 23.36 6.50 -12.79
C TYR A 383 22.08 5.65 -12.77
N THR A 384 22.25 4.38 -12.48
CA THR A 384 21.19 3.38 -12.30
C THR A 384 21.25 2.86 -10.87
N LEU A 385 20.08 2.70 -10.23
CA LEU A 385 19.95 2.12 -8.89
C LEU A 385 20.34 0.64 -8.89
N MET A 386 20.96 0.17 -7.80
CA MET A 386 21.23 -1.25 -7.53
C MET A 386 20.30 -1.75 -6.42
N PRO A 387 19.09 -2.27 -6.75
CA PRO A 387 18.05 -2.53 -5.75
C PRO A 387 18.44 -3.50 -4.64
N GLU A 388 19.31 -4.47 -4.92
CA GLU A 388 19.81 -5.46 -3.98
C GLU A 388 20.70 -4.88 -2.87
N THR A 389 21.13 -3.62 -3.03
CA THR A 389 22.00 -2.92 -2.07
C THR A 389 21.23 -2.04 -1.09
N ILE A 390 19.92 -1.88 -1.28
CA ILE A 390 19.06 -1.07 -0.42
C ILE A 390 19.02 -1.68 0.98
N LYS A 391 19.37 -0.88 2.00
CA LYS A 391 19.45 -1.28 3.40
C LYS A 391 18.95 -0.19 4.34
N SER A 392 18.46 -0.61 5.50
CA SER A 392 18.10 0.23 6.66
C SER A 392 18.78 -0.32 7.91
N ASP A 393 19.17 0.55 8.84
CA ASP A 393 19.65 0.15 10.17
C ASP A 393 18.52 -0.19 11.16
N LYS A 394 17.27 0.11 10.79
CA LYS A 394 16.06 -0.23 11.54
C LYS A 394 15.23 -1.24 10.79
N ASP A 395 14.61 -2.13 11.56
CA ASP A 395 13.50 -2.96 11.10
C ASP A 395 12.26 -2.06 10.85
N ASN A 396 11.29 -2.56 10.07
CA ASN A 396 10.02 -1.86 9.77
C ASN A 396 10.15 -0.56 8.95
N VAL A 397 11.19 -0.45 8.12
CA VAL A 397 11.31 0.65 7.15
C VAL A 397 10.81 0.17 5.80
N LEU A 398 9.78 0.83 5.28
CA LEU A 398 9.31 0.61 3.93
C LEU A 398 10.21 1.32 2.94
N VAL A 399 10.40 0.72 1.77
CA VAL A 399 11.09 1.36 0.64
C VAL A 399 10.21 1.28 -0.59
N ASN A 400 10.06 2.42 -1.26
CA ASN A 400 9.50 2.51 -2.60
C ASN A 400 10.51 3.19 -3.52
N TYR A 401 10.67 2.70 -4.75
CA TYR A 401 11.63 3.28 -5.69
C TYR A 401 11.23 3.02 -7.13
N ASP A 402 11.78 3.86 -8.00
CA ASP A 402 11.86 3.66 -9.45
C ASP A 402 13.29 4.01 -9.91
N ASP A 403 13.51 4.11 -11.23
CA ASP A 403 14.84 4.40 -11.79
C ASP A 403 15.35 5.82 -11.47
N LYS A 404 14.48 6.72 -11.00
CA LYS A 404 14.75 8.15 -10.80
C LYS A 404 14.77 8.58 -9.35
N GLN A 405 14.03 7.90 -8.49
CA GLN A 405 13.86 8.30 -7.09
C GLN A 405 13.70 7.09 -6.18
N ILE A 406 14.03 7.29 -4.91
CA ILE A 406 13.85 6.32 -3.85
C ILE A 406 13.34 7.02 -2.59
N GLN A 407 12.38 6.36 -1.94
CA GLN A 407 11.68 6.85 -0.76
C GLN A 407 11.70 5.79 0.33
N TRP A 408 12.06 6.20 1.55
CA TRP A 408 11.90 5.39 2.76
C TRP A 408 10.87 6.01 3.68
N THR A 409 10.01 5.18 4.24
CA THR A 409 9.01 5.61 5.22
C THR A 409 9.03 4.69 6.43
N SER A 410 8.98 5.29 7.61
CA SER A 410 8.87 4.59 8.88
C SER A 410 8.07 5.43 9.85
N SER A 411 6.94 4.92 10.32
CA SER A 411 5.98 5.65 11.14
C SER A 411 5.74 4.94 12.47
N GLY A 412 5.32 5.70 13.47
CA GLY A 412 5.01 5.13 14.78
C GLY A 412 6.24 4.69 15.58
N VAL A 413 7.38 5.36 15.37
CA VAL A 413 8.69 4.96 15.92
C VAL A 413 9.26 5.95 16.93
N ASP A 414 10.04 5.45 17.88
CA ASP A 414 10.65 6.23 18.96
C ASP A 414 12.18 6.36 18.85
N TYR A 415 12.78 5.83 17.78
CA TYR A 415 14.21 5.95 17.59
C TYR A 415 14.64 7.39 17.26
N GLU A 416 15.80 7.79 17.80
CA GLU A 416 16.37 9.14 17.64
C GLU A 416 16.99 9.38 16.26
N GLU A 417 17.25 8.32 15.51
CA GLU A 417 17.92 8.39 14.20
C GLU A 417 17.56 7.19 13.32
N LEU A 418 17.38 7.43 12.02
CA LEU A 418 17.27 6.45 10.95
C LEU A 418 18.43 6.61 9.97
N THR A 419 19.11 5.51 9.65
CA THR A 419 20.15 5.45 8.61
C THR A 419 19.73 4.48 7.52
N VAL A 420 19.67 4.97 6.28
CA VAL A 420 19.40 4.15 5.10
C VAL A 420 20.55 4.28 4.10
N SER A 421 20.75 3.25 3.28
CA SER A 421 21.80 3.27 2.25
C SER A 421 21.43 2.46 1.03
N TYR A 422 21.99 2.84 -0.11
CA TYR A 422 21.83 2.18 -1.39
C TYR A 422 23.02 2.48 -2.29
N HIS A 423 23.23 1.67 -3.33
CA HIS A 423 24.28 1.88 -4.32
C HIS A 423 23.66 2.31 -5.66
N ILE A 424 24.43 3.10 -6.40
CA ILE A 424 24.14 3.50 -7.77
C ILE A 424 25.37 3.27 -8.63
N TYR A 425 25.17 2.91 -9.89
CA TYR A 425 26.27 2.71 -10.83
C TYR A 425 26.04 3.44 -12.15
N LYS A 426 27.13 3.78 -12.82
CA LYS A 426 27.16 4.30 -14.19
C LYS A 426 28.17 3.51 -15.00
N GLU A 427 27.73 3.02 -16.15
CA GLU A 427 28.64 2.52 -17.18
C GLU A 427 29.16 3.70 -18.02
N ILE A 428 30.48 3.72 -18.23
CA ILE A 428 31.16 4.76 -18.99
C ILE A 428 31.51 4.15 -20.34
N SER A 429 30.99 4.71 -21.42
CA SER A 429 31.33 4.32 -22.79
C SER A 429 32.33 5.32 -23.39
N GLU A 430 33.31 4.81 -24.11
CA GLU A 430 34.26 5.63 -24.88
C GLU A 430 33.86 5.67 -26.35
N GLY A 431 34.00 6.85 -26.93
CA GLY A 431 33.85 7.09 -28.36
C GLY A 431 35.22 7.39 -28.98
N ASN A 432 35.41 6.93 -30.21
CA ASN A 432 36.51 7.41 -31.04
C ASN A 432 36.07 8.69 -31.76
N VAL A 433 36.75 9.80 -31.49
CA VAL A 433 36.66 11.01 -32.30
C VAL A 433 37.77 10.96 -33.34
N VAL A 434 37.40 10.92 -34.62
CA VAL A 434 38.33 11.01 -35.74
C VAL A 434 38.16 12.39 -36.37
N VAL A 435 39.21 13.21 -36.28
CA VAL A 435 39.24 14.52 -36.91
C VAL A 435 40.03 14.44 -38.20
N LYS A 436 39.36 14.80 -39.30
CA LYS A 436 39.97 14.94 -40.62
C LYS A 436 40.04 16.42 -40.97
N HIS A 437 41.24 16.89 -41.30
CA HIS A 437 41.44 18.22 -41.85
C HIS A 437 41.46 18.11 -43.36
N VAL A 438 40.50 18.75 -44.03
CA VAL A 438 40.32 18.70 -45.49
C VAL A 438 40.24 20.10 -46.07
N ASP A 439 40.64 20.26 -47.33
CA ASP A 439 40.46 21.52 -48.08
C ASP A 439 39.02 21.70 -48.60
N GLU A 440 38.76 22.82 -49.29
CA GLU A 440 37.45 23.14 -49.88
C GLU A 440 36.95 22.09 -50.90
N SER A 441 37.85 21.27 -51.45
CA SER A 441 37.53 20.19 -52.38
C SER A 441 37.34 18.83 -51.69
N GLY A 442 37.54 18.76 -50.37
CA GLY A 442 37.46 17.54 -49.57
C GLY A 442 38.73 16.70 -49.58
N LYS A 443 39.86 17.24 -50.07
CA LYS A 443 41.16 16.55 -50.05
C LYS A 443 41.82 16.71 -48.69
N GLU A 444 42.31 15.60 -48.15
CA GLU A 444 42.95 15.51 -46.84
C GLU A 444 44.28 16.29 -46.81
N LEU A 445 44.40 17.23 -45.87
CA LEU A 445 45.55 18.14 -45.71
C LEU A 445 46.65 17.52 -44.85
N VAL A 446 46.25 16.81 -43.80
CA VAL A 446 47.14 16.11 -42.86
C VAL A 446 46.51 14.79 -42.43
N GLU A 447 47.32 13.88 -41.89
CA GLU A 447 46.82 12.60 -41.37
C GLU A 447 45.72 12.81 -40.29
N PRO A 448 44.66 11.98 -40.29
CA PRO A 448 43.59 12.07 -39.31
C PRO A 448 44.09 11.90 -37.88
N GLU A 449 43.63 12.77 -36.99
CA GLU A 449 43.86 12.62 -35.57
C GLU A 449 42.74 11.77 -34.96
N THR A 450 43.11 10.72 -34.22
CA THR A 450 42.15 9.89 -33.49
C THR A 450 42.35 10.10 -31.99
N LYS A 451 41.28 10.46 -31.30
CA LYS A 451 41.25 10.60 -29.84
C LYS A 451 40.12 9.75 -29.27
N ASN A 452 40.44 8.96 -28.24
CA ASN A 452 39.44 8.28 -27.42
C ASN A 452 39.04 9.20 -26.27
N ASP A 453 37.75 9.41 -26.09
CA ASP A 453 37.20 10.16 -24.95
C ASP A 453 35.84 9.59 -24.53
N GLU A 454 35.35 9.99 -23.36
CA GLU A 454 34.02 9.62 -22.88
C GLU A 454 32.94 10.17 -23.84
N VAL A 455 32.02 9.31 -24.26
CA VAL A 455 30.90 9.72 -25.12
C VAL A 455 30.09 10.81 -24.43
N GLY A 456 29.90 11.95 -25.11
CA GLY A 456 29.12 13.09 -24.61
C GLY A 456 29.93 14.23 -24.00
N LYS A 457 31.27 14.09 -23.85
CA LYS A 457 32.12 15.25 -23.53
C LYS A 457 32.24 16.21 -24.72
N LYS A 458 32.30 17.52 -24.43
CA LYS A 458 32.56 18.55 -25.43
C LYS A 458 33.95 18.34 -26.02
N TYR A 459 34.02 18.28 -27.36
CA TYR A 459 35.27 18.21 -28.11
C TYR A 459 35.53 19.55 -28.80
N GLU A 460 36.75 20.07 -28.69
CA GLU A 460 37.21 21.28 -29.38
C GLU A 460 38.44 20.93 -30.21
N THR A 461 38.52 21.51 -31.41
CA THR A 461 39.64 21.35 -32.35
C THR A 461 39.98 22.69 -32.97
N GLU A 462 41.26 22.90 -33.29
CA GLU A 462 41.75 24.10 -33.96
C GLU A 462 41.91 23.84 -35.47
N SER A 463 41.70 24.87 -36.29
CA SER A 463 41.94 24.77 -37.73
C SER A 463 43.45 24.67 -37.99
N LYS A 464 43.83 23.79 -38.93
CA LYS A 464 45.21 23.67 -39.40
C LYS A 464 45.30 24.25 -40.81
N GLU A 465 46.23 25.19 -41.00
CA GLU A 465 46.54 25.83 -42.29
C GLU A 465 47.52 25.02 -43.13
#